data_AF-A0A7S0JHZ3-F1
#
_entry.id   AF-A0A7S0JHZ3-F1
#
_cell.length_a   1.000
_cell.length_b   1.000
_cell.length_c   1.000
_cell.angle_alpha   90.00
_cell.angle_beta   90.00
_cell.angle_gamma   90.00
#
_symmetry.space_group_name_H-M   'P 1'
#
loop_
_entity.id
_entity.type
_entity.pdbx_description
1 polymer ?
#
loop_
_entity_poly.entity_id
_entity_poly.type
_entity_poly.pdbx_seq_one_letter_code
_entity_poly.pdbx_strand_id
1 'polypeptide(L)'
;DLDTMLGSACQAASVVDSAVVKLPNAVNWYFPGSYASMPDLQSKAIPNAYFVGDLVRTRHGSWSQEKAYVTGLQVANAIAGRELNDGVVPLAPDEPHVAAGRSAVSLVRTVLGGGDAN
;
A
#
# COMPACT_ATOMS: atom_id res chain seq x y z
N ASP A 1 16.37 12.85 -21.84
CA ASP A 1 17.44 11.83 -21.73
C ASP A 1 18.05 11.90 -20.34
N LEU A 2 19.06 11.07 -20.03
CA LEU A 2 19.79 11.17 -18.75
C LEU A 2 20.37 12.57 -18.51
N ASP A 3 20.75 13.28 -19.58
CA ASP A 3 21.31 14.64 -19.51
C ASP A 3 20.27 15.66 -19.02
N THR A 4 19.00 15.46 -19.39
CA THR A 4 17.86 16.27 -18.93
C THR A 4 17.50 15.99 -17.47
N MET A 5 17.63 14.73 -17.02
CA MET A 5 17.23 14.33 -15.66
C MET A 5 18.30 14.65 -14.61
N LEU A 6 19.57 14.58 -14.98
CA LEU A 6 20.70 14.65 -14.06
C LEU A 6 21.50 15.97 -14.17
N GLY A 7 21.50 16.60 -15.35
CA GLY A 7 22.17 17.87 -15.59
C GLY A 7 23.71 17.80 -15.61
N SER A 8 24.35 18.89 -16.02
CA SER A 8 25.81 18.98 -16.18
C SER A 8 26.59 18.78 -14.89
N ALA A 9 26.02 19.16 -13.74
CA ALA A 9 26.64 18.98 -12.44
C ALA A 9 26.78 17.49 -12.06
N CYS A 10 25.78 16.66 -12.40
CA CYS A 10 25.84 15.23 -12.14
C CYS A 10 26.79 14.51 -13.10
N GLN A 11 26.88 14.96 -14.36
CA GLN A 11 27.88 14.45 -15.31
C GLN A 11 29.32 14.72 -14.86
N ALA A 12 29.58 15.86 -14.23
CA ALA A 12 30.89 16.23 -13.70
C ALA A 12 31.22 15.59 -12.34
N ALA A 13 30.27 14.87 -11.72
CA ALA A 13 30.45 14.27 -10.41
C ALA A 13 31.34 13.02 -10.49
N SER A 14 32.27 12.89 -9.54
CA SER A 14 33.05 11.67 -9.33
C SER A 14 32.33 10.73 -8.36
N VAL A 15 32.20 9.45 -8.71
CA VAL A 15 31.72 8.42 -7.79
C VAL A 15 32.76 8.20 -6.69
N VAL A 16 32.39 8.46 -5.43
CA VAL A 16 33.29 8.30 -4.26
C VAL A 16 33.14 6.95 -3.57
N ASP A 17 31.97 6.32 -3.69
CA ASP A 17 31.65 5.00 -3.16
C ASP A 17 30.54 4.35 -4.00
N SER A 18 30.55 3.03 -4.11
CA SER A 18 29.53 2.28 -4.84
C SER A 18 29.36 0.88 -4.27
N ALA A 19 28.12 0.50 -3.98
CA ALA A 19 27.77 -0.84 -3.55
C ALA A 19 26.63 -1.40 -4.42
N VAL A 20 26.81 -2.63 -4.91
CA VAL A 20 25.76 -3.39 -5.60
C VAL A 20 25.38 -4.56 -4.71
N VAL A 21 24.15 -4.54 -4.18
CA VAL A 21 23.66 -5.57 -3.26
C VAL A 21 22.49 -6.31 -3.90
N LYS A 22 22.50 -7.64 -3.80
CA LYS A 22 21.37 -8.47 -4.18
C LYS A 22 20.57 -8.81 -2.93
N LEU A 23 19.33 -8.34 -2.88
CA LEU A 23 18.39 -8.62 -1.80
C LEU A 23 17.30 -9.56 -2.33
N PRO A 24 17.47 -10.89 -2.22
CA PRO A 24 16.43 -11.81 -2.63
C PRO A 24 15.17 -11.56 -1.78
N ASN A 25 14.00 -11.51 -2.42
CA ASN A 25 12.71 -11.25 -1.77
C ASN A 25 12.59 -9.89 -1.06
N ALA A 26 13.31 -8.87 -1.51
CA ALA A 26 13.20 -7.51 -0.95
C ALA A 26 11.85 -6.83 -1.22
N VAL A 27 11.15 -7.27 -2.28
CA VAL A 27 9.87 -6.71 -2.70
C VAL A 27 8.78 -7.77 -2.59
N ASN A 28 7.58 -7.29 -2.28
CA ASN A 28 6.40 -8.13 -2.21
C ASN A 28 6.00 -8.63 -3.60
N TRP A 29 5.51 -9.87 -3.63
CA TRP A 29 5.06 -10.53 -4.86
C TRP A 29 3.63 -10.11 -5.20
N TYR A 30 3.47 -8.85 -5.59
CA TYR A 30 2.21 -8.40 -6.16
C TYR A 30 1.99 -9.04 -7.52
N PHE A 31 0.79 -9.59 -7.73
CA PHE A 31 0.31 -10.05 -9.03
C PHE A 31 -1.10 -9.47 -9.28
N PRO A 32 -1.55 -9.37 -10.53
CA PRO A 32 -2.92 -8.94 -10.83
C PRO A 32 -3.94 -9.77 -10.05
N GLY A 33 -4.77 -9.12 -9.22
CA GLY A 33 -5.75 -9.78 -8.36
C GLY A 33 -5.23 -10.22 -6.97
N SER A 34 -3.95 -10.03 -6.66
CA SER A 34 -3.34 -10.42 -5.37
C SER A 34 -4.03 -9.84 -4.14
N TYR A 35 -4.73 -8.69 -4.25
CA TYR A 35 -5.51 -8.12 -3.16
C TYR A 35 -6.55 -9.12 -2.60
N ALA A 36 -7.16 -9.93 -3.48
CA ALA A 36 -8.12 -10.97 -3.09
C ALA A 36 -7.49 -12.11 -2.27
N SER A 37 -6.16 -12.27 -2.33
CA SER A 37 -5.40 -13.28 -1.60
C SER A 37 -4.72 -12.73 -0.33
N MET A 38 -4.72 -11.43 -0.10
CA MET A 38 -4.11 -10.84 1.10
C MET A 38 -4.93 -11.19 2.36
N PRO A 39 -4.31 -11.43 3.51
CA PRO A 39 -5.04 -11.56 4.78
C PRO A 39 -5.69 -10.23 5.21
N ASP A 40 -6.74 -10.35 6.02
CA ASP A 40 -7.27 -9.23 6.82
C ASP A 40 -6.35 -8.99 8.04
N LEU A 41 -6.51 -7.87 8.75
CA LEU A 41 -5.69 -7.53 9.94
C LEU A 41 -5.76 -8.59 11.04
N GLN A 42 -6.90 -9.23 11.23
CA GLN A 42 -7.10 -10.31 12.21
C GLN A 42 -7.38 -11.63 11.48
N SER A 43 -6.77 -12.70 11.97
CA SER A 43 -7.02 -14.04 11.44
C SER A 43 -8.46 -14.49 11.72
N LYS A 44 -9.13 -14.99 10.68
CA LYS A 44 -10.47 -15.59 10.79
C LYS A 44 -10.45 -16.95 11.48
N ALA A 45 -9.30 -17.63 11.46
CA ALA A 45 -9.15 -18.98 11.99
C ALA A 45 -8.54 -19.02 13.40
N ILE A 46 -7.75 -18.00 13.77
CA ILE A 46 -7.02 -17.93 15.05
C ILE A 46 -7.33 -16.58 15.70
N PRO A 47 -8.25 -16.52 16.69
CA PRO A 47 -8.79 -15.25 17.19
C PRO A 47 -7.75 -14.25 17.72
N ASN A 48 -6.63 -14.73 18.25
CA ASN A 48 -5.55 -13.91 18.81
C ASN A 48 -4.33 -13.77 17.89
N ALA A 49 -4.47 -14.12 16.60
CA ALA A 49 -3.43 -13.90 15.60
C ALA A 49 -3.78 -12.73 14.69
N TYR A 50 -2.78 -11.91 14.39
CA TYR A 50 -2.91 -10.70 13.59
C TYR A 50 -1.86 -10.68 12.49
N PHE A 51 -2.20 -10.06 11.36
CA PHE A 51 -1.31 -9.86 10.23
C PHE A 51 -0.99 -8.38 10.08
N VAL A 52 0.31 -8.06 10.01
CA VAL A 52 0.82 -6.70 9.79
C VAL A 52 1.83 -6.73 8.67
N GLY A 53 2.02 -5.60 8.00
CA GLY A 53 2.91 -5.49 6.85
C GLY A 53 2.22 -4.99 5.59
N ASP A 54 2.98 -4.97 4.50
CA ASP A 54 2.52 -4.42 3.22
C ASP A 54 1.57 -5.38 2.46
N LEU A 55 1.66 -6.68 2.74
CA LEU A 55 0.75 -7.73 2.21
C LEU A 55 -0.46 -7.98 3.14
N VAL A 56 -1.11 -6.91 3.60
CA VAL A 56 -2.33 -7.00 4.42
C VAL A 56 -3.40 -6.08 3.84
N ARG A 57 -4.67 -6.46 3.91
CA ARG A 57 -5.78 -5.58 3.49
C ARG A 57 -5.98 -4.46 4.51
N THR A 58 -6.06 -3.23 4.02
CA THR A 58 -6.37 -2.04 4.82
C THR A 58 -7.01 -0.98 3.93
N ARG A 59 -7.77 -0.06 4.54
CA ARG A 59 -8.43 1.05 3.85
C ARG A 59 -7.59 2.34 3.83
N HIS A 60 -6.41 2.34 4.47
CA HIS A 60 -5.54 3.53 4.54
C HIS A 60 -5.03 3.99 3.16
N GLY A 61 -4.86 3.08 2.20
CA GLY A 61 -4.51 3.43 0.81
C GLY A 61 -3.02 3.63 0.54
N SER A 62 -2.14 3.41 1.53
CA SER A 62 -0.69 3.46 1.35
C SER A 62 -0.08 2.13 0.88
N TRP A 63 1.21 2.13 0.59
CA TRP A 63 1.99 0.97 0.13
C TRP A 63 3.37 0.92 0.80
N SER A 64 4.07 -0.21 0.65
CA SER A 64 5.44 -0.40 1.11
C SER A 64 5.59 -0.15 2.62
N GLN A 65 6.63 0.56 3.02
CA GLN A 65 6.99 0.81 4.42
C GLN A 65 5.89 1.54 5.20
N GLU A 66 5.19 2.50 4.56
CA GLU A 66 4.11 3.22 5.23
C GLU A 66 2.96 2.28 5.59
N LYS A 67 2.55 1.41 4.65
CA LYS A 67 1.48 0.44 4.91
C LYS A 67 1.88 -0.56 6.00
N ALA A 68 3.13 -1.03 5.98
CA ALA A 68 3.65 -1.90 7.03
C ALA A 68 3.60 -1.23 8.41
N TYR A 69 3.96 0.05 8.49
CA TYR A 69 3.88 0.84 9.72
C TYR A 69 2.43 1.02 10.20
N VAL A 70 1.54 1.46 9.30
CA VAL A 70 0.13 1.75 9.63
C VAL A 70 -0.62 0.48 10.03
N THR A 71 -0.44 -0.63 9.33
CA THR A 71 -1.09 -1.90 9.72
C THR A 71 -0.61 -2.39 11.09
N GLY A 72 0.65 -2.14 11.45
CA GLY A 72 1.18 -2.36 12.79
C GLY A 72 0.45 -1.55 13.86
N LEU A 73 0.28 -0.23 13.64
CA LEU A 73 -0.50 0.64 14.53
C LEU A 73 -1.96 0.21 14.63
N GLN A 74 -2.59 -0.12 13.50
CA GLN A 74 -3.99 -0.56 13.45
C GLN A 74 -4.21 -1.82 14.31
N VAL A 75 -3.33 -2.82 14.19
CA VAL A 75 -3.39 -4.02 15.03
C VAL A 75 -3.15 -3.69 16.50
N ALA A 76 -2.16 -2.85 16.82
CA ALA A 76 -1.90 -2.44 18.19
C ALA A 76 -3.11 -1.73 18.83
N ASN A 77 -3.77 -0.85 18.08
CA ASN A 77 -5.00 -0.18 18.51
C ASN A 77 -6.14 -1.17 18.73
N ALA A 78 -6.34 -2.12 17.80
CA ALA A 78 -7.36 -3.15 17.94
C ALA A 78 -7.15 -4.02 19.20
N ILE A 79 -5.90 -4.41 19.48
CA ILE A 79 -5.55 -5.17 20.69
C ILE A 79 -5.79 -4.33 21.95
N ALA A 80 -5.47 -3.04 21.91
CA ALA A 80 -5.65 -2.11 23.03
C ALA A 80 -7.10 -1.63 23.23
N GLY A 81 -8.04 -2.04 22.38
CA GLY A 81 -9.43 -1.58 22.42
C GLY A 81 -9.63 -0.11 22.04
N ARG A 82 -8.76 0.43 21.17
CA ARG A 82 -8.82 1.80 20.66
C ARG A 82 -9.43 1.84 19.27
N GLU A 83 -9.77 3.06 18.82
CA GLU A 83 -10.12 3.31 17.41
C GLU A 83 -9.01 2.83 16.48
N LEU A 84 -9.37 2.13 15.41
CA LEU A 84 -8.41 1.43 14.54
C LEU A 84 -7.32 2.37 14.01
N ASN A 85 -7.71 3.58 13.60
CA ASN A 85 -6.82 4.57 13.01
C ASN A 85 -6.31 5.61 14.02
N ASP A 86 -6.38 5.33 15.32
CA ASP A 86 -5.78 6.20 16.34
C ASP A 86 -4.27 6.39 16.08
N GLY A 87 -3.81 7.65 16.01
CA GLY A 87 -2.44 7.99 15.66
C GLY A 87 -2.04 7.76 14.19
N VAL A 88 -2.96 7.37 13.30
CA VAL A 88 -2.72 7.23 11.85
C VAL A 88 -3.12 8.52 11.13
N VAL A 89 -2.17 9.13 10.44
CA VAL A 89 -2.44 10.33 9.62
C VAL A 89 -3.20 9.90 8.36
N PRO A 90 -4.37 10.48 8.03
CA PRO A 90 -5.12 10.11 6.84
C PRO A 90 -4.40 10.57 5.57
N LEU A 91 -4.56 9.80 4.48
CA LEU A 91 -4.10 10.23 3.17
C LEU A 91 -4.95 11.38 2.62
N ALA A 92 -4.34 12.18 1.75
CA ALA A 92 -5.06 13.16 0.97
C ALA A 92 -6.15 12.47 0.12
N PRO A 93 -7.34 13.08 -0.03
CA PRO A 93 -8.37 12.54 -0.88
C PRO A 93 -7.90 12.51 -2.34
N ASP A 94 -8.48 11.58 -3.11
CA ASP A 94 -8.25 11.52 -4.54
C ASP A 94 -8.60 12.84 -5.23
N GLU A 95 -7.86 13.19 -6.28
CA GLU A 95 -8.17 14.34 -7.12
C GLU A 95 -9.58 14.20 -7.73
N PRO A 96 -10.34 15.30 -7.93
CA PRO A 96 -11.75 15.21 -8.31
C PRO A 96 -12.03 14.34 -9.54
N HIS A 97 -11.15 14.38 -10.54
CA HIS A 97 -11.30 13.58 -11.75
C HIS A 97 -10.99 12.09 -11.52
N VAL A 98 -10.08 11.75 -10.60
CA VAL A 98 -9.79 10.38 -10.19
C VAL A 98 -10.98 9.81 -9.42
N ALA A 99 -11.54 10.58 -8.48
CA ALA A 99 -12.73 10.19 -7.72
C ALA A 99 -13.95 9.97 -8.64
N ALA A 100 -14.16 10.87 -9.60
CA ALA A 100 -15.22 10.75 -10.60
C ALA A 100 -15.05 9.49 -11.47
N GLY A 101 -13.83 9.25 -11.97
CA GLY A 101 -13.52 8.06 -12.77
C GLY A 101 -13.76 6.76 -12.00
N ARG A 102 -13.30 6.68 -10.74
CA ARG A 102 -13.53 5.52 -9.86
C ARG A 102 -15.01 5.24 -9.67
N SER A 103 -15.80 6.30 -9.43
CA SER A 103 -17.25 6.19 -9.22
C SER A 103 -17.95 5.69 -10.48
N ALA A 104 -17.58 6.22 -11.65
CA ALA A 104 -18.12 5.77 -12.94
C ALA A 104 -17.79 4.28 -13.21
N VAL A 105 -16.53 3.87 -12.99
CA VAL A 105 -16.11 2.46 -13.16
C VAL A 105 -16.85 1.55 -12.18
N SER A 106 -16.99 1.95 -10.93
CA SER A 106 -17.73 1.17 -9.92
C SER A 106 -19.18 0.98 -10.33
N LEU A 107 -19.85 2.03 -10.81
CA LEU A 107 -21.24 1.95 -11.29
C LEU A 107 -21.36 0.96 -12.46
N VAL A 108 -20.47 1.06 -13.45
CA VAL A 108 -20.46 0.14 -14.60
C VAL A 108 -20.25 -1.31 -14.15
N ARG A 109 -19.30 -1.58 -13.23
CA ARG A 109 -19.07 -2.93 -12.70
C ARG A 109 -20.29 -3.48 -11.97
N THR A 110 -20.97 -2.66 -11.16
CA THR A 110 -22.20 -3.06 -10.47
C THR A 110 -23.33 -3.39 -11.44
N VAL A 111 -23.54 -2.55 -12.47
CA VAL A 111 -24.59 -2.76 -13.49
C VAL A 111 -24.30 -3.99 -14.35
N LEU A 112 -23.03 -4.27 -14.67
CA LEU A 112 -22.62 -5.41 -15.48
C LEU A 112 -22.41 -6.71 -14.67
N GLY A 113 -22.73 -6.72 -13.36
CA GLY A 113 -22.64 -7.92 -12.52
C GLY A 113 -21.21 -8.35 -12.14
N GLY A 114 -20.21 -7.47 -12.30
CA GLY A 114 -18.80 -7.72 -12.00
C GLY A 114 -18.24 -6.94 -10.81
N GLY A 115 -19.11 -6.46 -9.91
CA GLY A 115 -18.74 -5.72 -8.71
C GLY A 115 -18.43 -6.64 -7.53
N ASP A 116 -17.31 -6.41 -6.85
CA ASP A 116 -17.01 -7.03 -5.56
C ASP A 116 -18.02 -6.51 -4.51
N ALA A 117 -18.56 -7.41 -3.66
CA ALA A 117 -19.40 -7.02 -2.54
C ALA A 117 -18.55 -6.24 -1.52
N ASN A 118 -19.05 -5.05 -1.14
CA ASN A 118 -18.40 -4.11 -0.22
C ASN A 118 -17.92 -4.73 1.10
#